data_AF-A0A9E3URA7-F1
#
_entry.id   AF-A0A9E3URA7-F1
#
_cell.length_a   1.000
_cell.length_b   1.000
_cell.length_c   1.000
_cell.angle_alpha   90.00
_cell.angle_beta   90.00
_cell.angle_gamma   90.00
#
_symmetry.space_group_name_H-M   'P 1'
#
loop_
_entity.id
_entity.type
_entity.pdbx_description
1 polymer ?
#
loop_
_entity_poly.entity_id
_entity_poly.type
_entity_poly.pdbx_seq_one_letter_code
_entity_poly.pdbx_strand_id
1 'polypeptide(L)'
;MIAFEPTVQEPKLLRSAVLWAKRNKDHIPSISSLAPTRGWKDLTALGRSWQEAGLGALIEASEDGRRTVYFSLNDNALTSVDAEFRRSLIGRLQAVPRAEWISLSSMLVSVGALVVAILAYLKA
;
A
#
# COMPACT_ATOMS: atom_id res chain seq x y z
N MET A 1 -2.54 -2.45 -30.82
CA MET A 1 -2.93 -3.44 -29.80
C MET A 1 -3.05 -2.69 -28.49
N ILE A 2 -4.24 -2.64 -27.89
CA ILE A 2 -4.43 -2.02 -26.58
C ILE A 2 -3.77 -2.99 -25.60
N ALA A 3 -2.61 -2.63 -25.05
CA ALA A 3 -1.98 -3.39 -23.99
C ALA A 3 -2.90 -3.30 -22.78
N PHE A 4 -3.70 -4.35 -22.54
CA PHE A 4 -4.38 -4.51 -21.27
C PHE A 4 -3.28 -4.63 -20.22
N GLU A 5 -3.11 -3.60 -19.39
CA GLU A 5 -2.30 -3.73 -18.18
C GLU A 5 -2.87 -4.93 -17.41
N PRO A 6 -2.06 -5.95 -17.08
CA PRO A 6 -2.55 -7.12 -16.38
C PRO A 6 -3.15 -6.65 -15.05
N THR A 7 -4.47 -6.79 -14.93
CA THR A 7 -5.20 -6.39 -13.73
C THR A 7 -4.66 -7.21 -12.56
N VAL A 8 -3.88 -6.55 -11.70
CA VAL A 8 -3.34 -7.18 -10.49
C VAL A 8 -4.50 -7.61 -9.62
N GLN A 9 -4.73 -8.92 -9.53
CA GLN A 9 -5.76 -9.44 -8.64
C GLN A 9 -5.34 -9.18 -7.18
N GLU A 10 -6.24 -8.62 -6.40
CA GLU A 10 -6.04 -8.33 -4.96
C GLU A 10 -4.85 -7.43 -4.63
N PRO A 11 -4.88 -6.15 -5.06
CA PRO A 11 -3.82 -5.19 -4.78
C PRO A 11 -3.56 -4.98 -3.28
N LYS A 12 -4.59 -5.19 -2.44
CA LYS A 12 -4.46 -5.13 -0.97
C LYS A 12 -3.54 -6.22 -0.42
N LEU A 13 -3.64 -7.45 -0.92
CA LEU A 13 -2.82 -8.56 -0.45
C LEU A 13 -1.38 -8.41 -0.96
N LEU A 14 -1.21 -7.96 -2.21
CA LEU A 14 0.11 -7.62 -2.76
C LEU A 14 0.78 -6.52 -1.92
N ARG A 15 0.04 -5.48 -1.55
CA ARG A 15 0.54 -4.43 -0.67
C ARG A 15 0.96 -4.96 0.68
N SER A 16 0.18 -5.86 1.30
CA SER A 16 0.57 -6.51 2.55
C SER A 16 1.85 -7.33 2.40
N ALA A 17 1.99 -8.08 1.29
CA ALA A 17 3.19 -8.84 0.98
C ALA A 17 4.43 -7.94 0.82
N VAL A 18 4.30 -6.84 0.08
CA VAL A 18 5.37 -5.85 -0.11
C VAL A 18 5.73 -5.15 1.20
N LEU A 19 4.75 -4.75 2.01
CA LEU A 19 5.01 -4.13 3.31
C LEU A 19 5.68 -5.11 4.28
N TRP A 20 5.24 -6.36 4.29
CA TRP A 20 5.90 -7.43 5.05
C TRP A 20 7.35 -7.60 4.60
N ALA A 21 7.59 -7.64 3.29
CA ALA A 21 8.92 -7.79 2.72
C ALA A 21 9.86 -6.64 3.10
N LYS A 22 9.37 -5.38 2.97
CA LYS A 22 10.10 -4.18 3.41
C LYS A 22 10.42 -4.22 4.90
N ARG A 23 9.48 -4.68 5.75
CA ARG A 23 9.64 -4.73 7.21
C ARG A 23 10.63 -5.81 7.65
N ASN A 24 10.59 -7.00 7.04
CA ASN A 24 11.40 -8.14 7.45
C ASN A 24 12.74 -8.24 6.71
N LYS A 25 12.99 -7.36 5.71
CA LYS A 25 14.16 -7.42 4.82
C LYS A 25 14.27 -8.76 4.08
N ASP A 26 13.14 -9.37 3.79
CA ASP A 26 13.01 -10.64 3.08
C ASP A 26 12.10 -10.42 1.87
N HIS A 27 12.50 -10.90 0.70
CA HIS A 27 11.77 -10.70 -0.56
C HIS A 27 10.81 -11.84 -0.90
N ILE A 28 10.71 -12.85 -0.04
CA ILE A 28 9.91 -14.05 -0.27
C ILE A 28 8.85 -14.23 0.84
N PRO A 29 7.83 -13.36 0.90
CA PRO A 29 6.71 -13.55 1.82
C PRO A 29 5.96 -14.86 1.55
N SER A 30 5.52 -15.50 2.65
CA SER A 30 4.50 -16.55 2.61
C SER A 30 3.12 -15.93 2.38
N ILE A 31 2.54 -16.12 1.21
CA ILE A 31 1.16 -15.70 0.92
C ILE A 31 0.19 -16.48 1.82
N SER A 32 0.45 -17.77 2.05
CA SER A 32 -0.37 -18.59 2.95
C SER A 32 -0.39 -18.06 4.38
N SER A 33 0.70 -17.47 4.87
CA SER A 33 0.73 -16.83 6.19
C SER A 33 0.02 -15.46 6.20
N LEU A 34 0.06 -14.73 5.08
CA LEU A 34 -0.61 -13.43 4.94
C LEU A 34 -2.13 -13.55 4.72
N ALA A 35 -2.59 -14.65 4.15
CA ALA A 35 -4.00 -14.96 3.89
C ALA A 35 -4.36 -16.38 4.35
N PRO A 36 -4.34 -16.67 5.66
CA PRO A 36 -4.51 -18.04 6.19
C PRO A 36 -5.91 -18.61 6.00
N THR A 37 -6.90 -17.76 5.74
CA THR A 37 -8.30 -18.17 5.52
C THR A 37 -8.55 -18.72 4.11
N ARG A 38 -7.57 -18.61 3.19
CA ARG A 38 -7.73 -19.01 1.80
C ARG A 38 -7.19 -20.40 1.52
N GLY A 39 -7.88 -21.10 0.62
CA GLY A 39 -7.43 -22.40 0.14
C GLY A 39 -6.15 -22.26 -0.68
N TRP A 40 -5.29 -23.29 -0.61
CA TRP A 40 -4.04 -23.35 -1.37
C TRP A 40 -4.25 -23.09 -2.87
N LYS A 41 -5.30 -23.64 -3.48
CA LYS A 41 -5.62 -23.44 -4.90
C LYS A 41 -5.84 -21.96 -5.25
N ASP A 42 -6.55 -21.23 -4.39
CA ASP A 42 -6.85 -19.81 -4.62
C ASP A 42 -5.59 -18.97 -4.49
N LEU A 43 -4.73 -19.30 -3.52
CA LEU A 43 -3.44 -18.64 -3.33
C LEU A 43 -2.49 -18.90 -4.50
N THR A 44 -2.46 -20.11 -5.03
CA THR A 44 -1.70 -20.45 -6.25
C THR A 44 -2.22 -19.68 -7.46
N ALA A 45 -3.55 -19.60 -7.66
CA ALA A 45 -4.12 -18.84 -8.77
C ALA A 45 -3.79 -17.34 -8.68
N LEU A 46 -3.85 -16.78 -7.48
CA LEU A 46 -3.49 -15.40 -7.20
C LEU A 46 -2.01 -15.14 -7.42
N GLY A 47 -1.14 -16.03 -6.95
CA GLY A 47 0.30 -15.97 -7.22
C GLY A 47 0.63 -16.05 -8.71
N ARG A 48 -0.08 -16.90 -9.48
CA ARG A 48 0.06 -16.94 -10.95
C ARG A 48 -0.36 -15.64 -11.61
N SER A 49 -1.47 -15.03 -11.17
CA SER A 49 -1.89 -13.73 -11.68
C SER A 49 -0.83 -12.64 -11.44
N TRP A 50 -0.16 -12.66 -10.28
CA TRP A 50 0.93 -11.73 -10.00
C TRP A 50 2.18 -12.00 -10.83
N GLN A 51 2.48 -13.28 -11.08
CA GLN A 51 3.58 -13.68 -11.95
C GLN A 51 3.33 -13.25 -13.41
N GLU A 52 2.12 -13.45 -13.92
CA GLU A 52 1.68 -12.98 -15.25
C GLU A 52 1.73 -11.44 -15.36
N ALA A 53 1.48 -10.75 -14.26
CA ALA A 53 1.65 -9.30 -14.16
C ALA A 53 3.12 -8.84 -14.06
N GLY A 54 4.08 -9.76 -14.07
CA GLY A 54 5.51 -9.44 -14.00
C GLY A 54 5.97 -8.92 -12.64
N LEU A 55 5.26 -9.25 -11.56
CA LEU A 55 5.51 -8.79 -10.18
C LEU A 55 6.42 -9.72 -9.38
N GLY A 56 6.82 -10.86 -9.97
CA GLY A 56 7.60 -11.84 -9.24
C GLY A 56 7.43 -13.27 -9.73
N ALA A 57 7.79 -14.21 -8.88
CA ALA A 57 7.68 -15.64 -9.14
C ALA A 57 6.95 -16.37 -8.01
N LEU A 58 6.05 -17.27 -8.38
CA LEU A 58 5.37 -18.15 -7.45
C LEU A 58 6.29 -19.29 -7.00
N ILE A 59 6.29 -19.57 -5.70
CA ILE A 59 7.04 -20.67 -5.10
C ILE A 59 6.07 -21.53 -4.30
N GLU A 60 5.86 -22.76 -4.74
CA GLU A 60 5.03 -23.74 -4.04
C GLU A 60 5.93 -24.63 -3.17
N ALA A 61 5.67 -24.65 -1.87
CA ALA A 61 6.41 -25.47 -0.92
C ALA A 61 5.46 -26.42 -0.18
N SER A 62 5.98 -27.54 0.29
CA SER A 62 5.26 -28.46 1.17
C SER A 62 6.04 -28.57 2.47
N GLU A 63 5.46 -28.08 3.56
CA GLU A 63 6.08 -28.00 4.88
C GLU A 63 5.15 -28.70 5.89
N ASP A 64 5.66 -29.68 6.63
CA ASP A 64 4.89 -30.47 7.61
C ASP A 64 3.58 -31.08 7.07
N GLY A 65 3.60 -31.55 5.81
CA GLY A 65 2.42 -32.12 5.14
C GLY A 65 1.37 -31.08 4.73
N ARG A 66 1.63 -29.77 4.94
CA ARG A 66 0.80 -28.67 4.47
C ARG A 66 1.44 -28.00 3.26
N ARG A 67 0.63 -27.71 2.25
CA ARG A 67 1.06 -26.96 1.08
C ARG A 67 1.02 -25.47 1.40
N THR A 68 2.18 -24.82 1.28
CA THR A 68 2.38 -23.41 1.56
C THR A 68 2.75 -22.70 0.26
N VAL A 69 2.16 -21.53 0.04
CA VAL A 69 2.43 -20.71 -1.14
C VAL A 69 3.28 -19.52 -0.72
N TYR A 70 4.46 -19.44 -1.28
CA TYR A 70 5.40 -18.33 -1.16
C TYR A 70 5.44 -17.56 -2.47
N PHE A 71 5.84 -16.29 -2.42
CA PHE A 71 5.98 -15.47 -3.61
C PHE A 71 7.20 -14.60 -3.53
N SER A 72 8.10 -14.75 -4.50
CA SER A 72 9.29 -13.93 -4.64
C SER A 72 8.93 -12.62 -5.33
N LEU A 73 9.00 -11.52 -4.59
CA LEU A 73 8.70 -10.18 -5.09
C LEU A 73 9.91 -9.61 -5.82
N ASN A 74 9.67 -8.97 -6.97
CA ASN A 74 10.70 -8.21 -7.70
C ASN A 74 10.56 -6.69 -7.51
N ASP A 75 11.48 -5.93 -8.11
CA ASP A 75 11.46 -4.45 -8.06
C ASP A 75 10.19 -3.85 -8.70
N ASN A 76 9.57 -4.56 -9.65
CA ASN A 76 8.32 -4.13 -10.27
C ASN A 76 7.14 -4.21 -9.28
N ALA A 77 7.11 -5.19 -8.38
CA ALA A 77 6.10 -5.26 -7.31
C ALA A 77 6.25 -4.09 -6.33
N LEU A 78 7.48 -3.75 -5.97
CA LEU A 78 7.80 -2.64 -5.08
C LEU A 78 7.34 -1.30 -5.68
N THR A 79 7.70 -1.05 -6.94
CA THR A 79 7.33 0.18 -7.65
C THR A 79 5.82 0.27 -7.93
N SER A 80 5.16 -0.84 -8.26
CA SER A 80 3.71 -0.89 -8.45
C SER A 80 2.95 -0.48 -7.18
N VAL A 81 3.34 -1.03 -6.02
CA VAL A 81 2.71 -0.69 -4.74
C VAL A 81 3.02 0.74 -4.31
N ASP A 82 4.24 1.23 -4.53
CA ASP A 82 4.61 2.60 -4.18
C ASP A 82 3.89 3.64 -5.08
N ALA A 83 3.69 3.34 -6.37
CA ALA A 83 2.91 4.18 -7.28
C ALA A 83 1.43 4.25 -6.87
N GLU A 84 0.84 3.11 -6.48
CA GLU A 84 -0.53 3.05 -5.96
C GLU A 84 -0.67 3.82 -4.64
N PHE A 85 0.31 3.67 -3.73
CA PHE A 85 0.31 4.39 -2.45
C PHE A 85 0.37 5.91 -2.64
N ARG A 86 1.22 6.41 -3.55
CA ARG A 86 1.31 7.85 -3.89
C ARG A 86 0.04 8.42 -4.51
N ARG A 87 -0.73 7.60 -5.24
CA ARG A 87 -2.03 7.99 -5.80
C ARG A 87 -3.13 8.07 -4.73
N SER A 88 -2.99 7.36 -3.60
CA SER A 88 -3.95 7.41 -2.51
C SER A 88 -3.92 8.76 -1.76
N LEU A 89 -5.07 9.21 -1.25
CA LEU A 89 -5.21 10.48 -0.49
C LEU A 89 -4.25 10.54 0.72
N ILE A 90 -3.97 9.39 1.34
CA ILE A 90 -3.02 9.27 2.46
C ILE A 90 -1.58 9.51 2.00
N GLY A 91 -1.20 8.97 0.84
CA GLY A 91 0.10 9.23 0.22
C GLY A 91 0.28 10.70 -0.19
N ARG A 92 -0.80 11.35 -0.64
CA ARG A 92 -0.79 12.79 -0.96
C ARG A 92 -0.61 13.66 0.29
N LEU A 93 -1.22 13.28 1.42
CA LEU A 93 -1.06 13.99 2.71
C LEU A 93 0.33 13.82 3.32
N GLN A 94 0.99 12.66 3.16
CA GLN A 94 2.37 12.45 3.60
C GLN A 94 3.42 13.08 2.67
N ALA A 95 3.07 13.33 1.41
CA ALA A 95 3.95 14.01 0.46
C ALA A 95 4.06 15.53 0.72
N VAL A 96 3.20 16.08 1.58
CA VAL A 96 3.25 17.48 2.01
C VAL A 96 4.51 17.68 2.87
N PRO A 97 5.49 18.49 2.43
CA PRO A 97 6.70 18.75 3.22
C PRO A 97 6.34 19.43 4.54
N ARG A 98 7.12 19.15 5.61
CA ARG A 98 6.85 19.69 6.97
C ARG A 98 6.67 21.21 7.02
N ALA A 99 7.29 21.94 6.10
CA ALA A 99 7.13 23.39 5.97
C ALA A 99 5.70 23.82 5.60
N GLU A 100 5.00 23.06 4.74
CA GLU A 100 3.61 23.35 4.36
C GLU A 100 2.63 23.08 5.51
N TRP A 101 2.93 22.11 6.39
CA TRP A 101 2.15 21.89 7.62
C TRP A 101 2.24 23.08 8.58
N ILE A 102 3.42 23.69 8.72
CA ILE A 102 3.63 24.88 9.56
C ILE A 102 2.87 26.08 8.95
N SER A 103 2.93 26.25 7.64
CA SER A 103 2.16 27.29 6.92
C SER A 103 0.65 27.15 7.15
N LEU A 104 0.10 25.93 7.03
CA LEU A 104 -1.33 25.68 7.25
C LEU A 104 -1.74 25.99 8.70
N SER A 105 -0.90 25.63 9.66
CA SER A 105 -1.09 25.91 11.09
C SER A 105 -1.15 27.41 11.35
N SER A 106 -0.25 28.18 10.73
CA SER A 106 -0.20 29.63 10.89
C SER A 106 -1.43 30.32 10.31
N MET A 107 -1.94 29.85 9.15
CA MET A 107 -3.19 30.37 8.57
C MET A 107 -4.41 30.12 9.46
N LEU A 108 -4.51 28.93 10.06
CA LEU A 108 -5.62 28.61 10.96
C LEU A 108 -5.61 29.51 12.22
N VAL A 109 -4.43 29.80 12.77
CA VAL A 109 -4.29 30.71 13.92
C VAL A 109 -4.68 32.14 13.52
N SER A 110 -4.24 32.64 12.36
CA SER A 110 -4.59 33.99 11.89
C SER A 110 -6.10 34.14 11.62
N VAL A 111 -6.73 33.15 10.99
CA VAL A 111 -8.18 33.15 10.75
C VAL A 111 -8.94 33.06 12.08
N GLY A 112 -8.51 32.19 12.99
CA GLY A 112 -9.11 32.08 14.33
C GLY A 112 -9.02 33.39 15.11
N ALA A 113 -7.87 34.06 15.10
CA ALA A 113 -7.68 35.36 15.73
C ALA A 113 -8.61 36.43 15.14
N LEU A 114 -8.77 36.45 13.81
CA LEU A 114 -9.67 37.38 13.12
C LEU A 114 -11.13 37.16 13.52
N VAL A 115 -11.58 35.91 13.58
CA VAL A 115 -12.95 35.56 14.00
C VAL A 115 -13.21 35.98 15.44
N VAL A 116 -12.26 35.72 16.36
CA VAL A 116 -12.36 36.14 17.76
C VAL A 116 -12.43 37.66 17.88
N ALA A 117 -11.62 38.40 17.12
CA ALA A 117 -11.64 39.86 17.13
C ALA A 117 -12.98 40.42 16.63
N ILE A 118 -13.55 39.85 15.57
CA ILE A 118 -14.87 40.23 15.04
C ILE A 118 -15.96 39.96 16.08
N LEU A 119 -15.94 38.80 16.74
CA LEU A 119 -16.90 38.45 17.78
C LEU A 119 -16.79 39.35 19.02
N ALA A 120 -15.58 39.79 19.37
CA ALA A 120 -15.36 40.73 20.46
C ALA A 120 -15.90 42.13 20.12
N TYR A 121 -15.69 42.60 18.88
CA TYR A 121 -16.20 43.88 18.39
C TYR A 121 -17.74 43.92 18.34
N LEU A 122 -18.39 42.83 17.92
CA LEU A 122 -19.86 42.75 17.88
C LEU A 122 -20.52 42.66 19.27
N LYS A 123 -19.76 42.33 20.31
CA LYS A 123 -20.24 42.26 21.70
C LYS A 123 -20.00 43.55 22.50
N ALA A 124 -19.16 44.46 22.00
CA ALA A 124 -18.85 45.76 22.60
C ALA A 124 -19.83 46.83 22.12
#